data_AF-A0A6A6DPU1-F1
#
_entry.id   AF-A0A6A6DPU1-F1
#
_cell.length_a   1.000
_cell.length_b   1.000
_cell.length_c   1.000
_cell.angle_alpha   90.00
_cell.angle_beta   90.00
_cell.angle_gamma   90.00
#
_symmetry.space_group_name_H-M   'P 1'
#
loop_
_entity.id
_entity.type
_entity.pdbx_description
1 polymer ?
#
loop_
_entity_poly.entity_id
_entity_poly.type
_entity_poly.pdbx_seq_one_letter_code
_entity_poly.pdbx_strand_id
1 'polypeptide(L)'
;MSPQSLPRHRNLLSNALSISWIGVLMVVFVLNARTASARALPGISDHLGDILPTKNATGGPMGEIQCYALPYGAIGIISHLLTYWTIAWMGVGKIPLWPWHNLKSSNFDMAVAVVTILTCIPLASVSIHRCRLSWHFVLIGVWKLITSVTLACVTIHRGIITRRALKSNSNSGSESLLNNMTPQVQQTTYSPYASPNPQRSRMYSRPNNSTYTSLFTSDDDNTPQVKTNHSPLYWLILYLLGTIAGMTGLCALIYTSFRHNKDVRHLTYGFAGAIIILPIIVALYFYKSHLQKPQGGGRVLKSAYQHAFWGAAITGIAAFGFFSALYSDLALGAIAGKWSGFPSEDFAPLYWAWFAAKRLPMLSH
;
A
#
# COMPACT_ATOMS: atom_id res chain seq x y z
N MET A 1 30.75 -33.59 14.90
CA MET A 1 30.12 -32.26 14.74
C MET A 1 28.64 -32.46 14.50
N SER A 2 27.82 -32.29 15.54
CA SER A 2 26.36 -32.43 15.41
C SER A 2 25.75 -31.15 14.82
N PRO A 3 24.82 -31.24 13.86
CA PRO A 3 24.10 -30.08 13.38
C PRO A 3 23.20 -29.55 14.51
N GLN A 4 23.55 -28.39 15.05
CA GLN A 4 22.70 -27.67 16.00
C GLN A 4 21.41 -27.25 15.30
N SER A 5 20.30 -27.88 15.68
CA SER A 5 18.96 -27.55 15.23
C SER A 5 18.52 -26.20 15.83
N LEU A 6 18.75 -25.13 15.08
CA LEU A 6 18.23 -23.80 15.39
C LEU A 6 16.69 -23.74 15.32
N PRO A 7 16.05 -22.81 16.08
CA PRO A 7 14.79 -23.06 16.75
C PRO A 7 13.54 -22.88 15.87
N ARG A 8 12.69 -23.92 15.88
CA ARG A 8 11.34 -24.01 15.27
C ARG A 8 10.33 -22.98 15.82
N HIS A 9 10.67 -22.22 16.87
CA HIS A 9 9.74 -21.28 17.54
C HIS A 9 9.42 -20.00 16.76
N ARG A 10 10.20 -19.61 15.74
CA ARG A 10 9.96 -18.35 15.00
C ARG A 10 8.70 -18.37 14.12
N ASN A 11 8.22 -19.54 13.70
CA ASN A 11 7.08 -19.65 12.79
C ASN A 11 5.73 -19.51 13.51
N LEU A 12 5.64 -19.91 14.77
CA LEU A 12 4.38 -19.87 15.55
C LEU A 12 3.91 -18.44 15.81
N LEU A 13 4.82 -17.51 16.13
CA LEU A 13 4.46 -16.12 16.44
C LEU A 13 4.04 -15.32 15.18
N SER A 14 4.64 -15.64 14.04
CA SER A 14 4.24 -15.08 12.74
C SER A 14 2.85 -15.59 12.32
N ASN A 15 2.55 -16.86 12.58
CA ASN A 15 1.24 -17.44 12.30
C ASN A 15 0.17 -16.93 13.26
N ALA A 16 0.48 -16.76 14.55
CA ALA A 16 -0.45 -16.22 15.54
C ALA A 16 -0.83 -14.75 15.25
N LEU A 17 0.13 -13.91 14.86
CA LEU A 17 -0.14 -12.54 14.42
C LEU A 17 -1.01 -12.52 13.16
N SER A 18 -0.75 -13.42 12.19
CA SER A 18 -1.57 -13.54 10.97
C SER A 18 -3.03 -13.90 11.28
N ILE A 19 -3.26 -14.87 12.17
CA ILE A 19 -4.61 -15.31 12.56
C ILE A 19 -5.37 -14.18 13.28
N SER A 20 -4.70 -13.43 14.17
CA SER A 20 -5.33 -12.33 14.89
C SER A 20 -5.81 -11.20 13.96
N TRP A 21 -5.04 -10.88 12.91
CA TRP A 21 -5.42 -9.82 11.96
C TRP A 21 -6.57 -10.26 11.05
N ILE A 22 -6.59 -11.52 10.60
CA ILE A 22 -7.74 -12.06 9.86
C ILE A 22 -9.00 -11.98 10.72
N GLY A 23 -8.90 -12.26 12.03
CA GLY A 23 -10.00 -12.10 12.97
C GLY A 23 -10.52 -10.66 13.04
N VAL A 24 -9.63 -9.67 13.19
CA VAL A 24 -10.02 -8.25 13.20
C VAL A 24 -10.66 -7.82 11.88
N LEU A 25 -10.08 -8.23 10.74
CA LEU A 25 -10.62 -7.92 9.42
C LEU A 25 -11.99 -8.58 9.21
N MET A 26 -12.16 -9.82 9.66
CA MET A 26 -13.45 -10.52 9.61
C MET A 26 -14.47 -9.87 10.54
N VAL A 27 -14.09 -9.42 11.74
CA VAL A 27 -14.98 -8.68 12.63
C VAL A 27 -15.39 -7.36 11.99
N VAL A 28 -14.45 -6.59 11.43
CA VAL A 28 -14.76 -5.34 10.72
C VAL A 28 -15.66 -5.62 9.51
N PHE A 29 -15.35 -6.66 8.72
CA PHE A 29 -16.17 -7.05 7.58
C PHE A 29 -17.57 -7.49 8.00
N VAL A 30 -17.70 -8.34 9.01
CA VAL A 30 -18.99 -8.80 9.56
C VAL A 30 -19.77 -7.65 10.17
N LEU A 31 -19.13 -6.73 10.89
CA LEU A 31 -19.78 -5.53 11.43
C LEU A 31 -20.29 -4.63 10.31
N ASN A 32 -19.50 -4.41 9.25
CA ASN A 32 -19.91 -3.63 8.08
C ASN A 32 -20.99 -4.35 7.25
N ALA A 33 -20.91 -5.68 7.10
CA ALA A 33 -21.91 -6.48 6.44
C ALA A 33 -23.23 -6.49 7.24
N ARG A 34 -23.15 -6.55 8.57
CA ARG A 34 -24.31 -6.47 9.47
C ARG A 34 -24.95 -5.09 9.45
N THR A 35 -24.18 -4.01 9.45
CA THR A 35 -24.72 -2.65 9.29
C THR A 35 -25.28 -2.40 7.89
N ALA A 36 -24.75 -3.06 6.87
CA ALA A 36 -25.31 -3.04 5.51
C ALA A 36 -26.60 -3.88 5.39
N SER A 37 -26.73 -4.98 6.14
CA SER A 37 -27.93 -5.81 6.16
C SER A 37 -29.04 -5.20 7.02
N ALA A 38 -29.61 -4.07 6.56
CA ALA A 38 -30.93 -3.47 6.77
C ALA A 38 -31.84 -3.72 8.01
N ARG A 39 -31.41 -4.44 9.05
CA ARG A 39 -32.14 -4.49 10.33
C ARG A 39 -31.75 -3.26 11.13
N ALA A 40 -32.62 -2.26 11.15
CA ALA A 40 -32.50 -1.15 12.08
C ALA A 40 -32.37 -1.73 13.49
N LEU A 41 -31.25 -1.46 14.18
CA LEU A 41 -31.18 -1.72 15.62
C LEU A 41 -32.11 -0.70 16.30
N PRO A 42 -33.21 -1.12 16.92
CA PRO A 42 -34.07 -0.21 17.67
C PRO A 42 -33.28 0.28 18.90
N GLY A 43 -33.01 1.59 19.00
CA GLY A 43 -32.45 2.21 20.21
C GLY A 43 -31.30 3.18 19.99
N ILE A 44 -30.34 2.91 19.09
CA ILE A 44 -29.22 3.82 18.82
C ILE A 44 -29.52 4.76 17.63
N SER A 45 -30.38 4.32 16.70
CA SER A 45 -30.75 5.12 15.52
C SER A 45 -31.45 6.41 15.88
N ASP A 46 -32.18 6.44 16.98
CA ASP A 46 -33.11 7.52 17.27
C ASP A 46 -32.35 8.76 17.77
N HIS A 47 -31.31 8.58 18.60
CA HIS A 47 -30.40 9.67 18.97
C HIS A 47 -29.48 10.14 17.83
N LEU A 48 -29.09 9.24 16.92
CA LEU A 48 -28.31 9.64 15.73
C LEU A 48 -29.18 10.36 14.69
N GLY A 49 -30.49 10.09 14.67
CA GLY A 49 -31.46 10.77 13.81
C GLY A 49 -31.61 12.25 14.14
N ASP A 50 -31.51 12.63 15.41
CA ASP A 50 -31.59 14.03 15.83
C ASP A 50 -30.32 14.82 15.47
N ILE A 51 -29.17 14.15 15.41
CA ILE A 51 -27.87 14.78 15.08
C ILE A 51 -27.62 14.84 13.56
N LEU A 52 -28.23 13.93 12.79
CA LEU A 52 -28.01 13.82 11.35
C LEU A 52 -29.26 14.24 10.58
N PRO A 53 -29.24 15.36 9.84
CA PRO A 53 -30.43 15.85 9.14
C PRO A 53 -31.07 14.77 8.26
N THR A 54 -32.39 14.66 8.38
CA THR A 54 -33.20 13.67 7.66
C THR A 54 -33.09 13.86 6.14
N LYS A 55 -32.87 12.76 5.41
CA LYS A 55 -32.72 12.73 3.95
C LYS A 55 -33.97 13.24 3.23
N ASN A 56 -33.79 14.20 2.30
CA ASN A 56 -34.75 14.46 1.23
C ASN A 56 -34.73 13.29 0.22
N ALA A 57 -35.62 12.31 0.40
CA ALA A 57 -35.63 11.04 -0.33
C ALA A 57 -36.21 11.11 -1.77
N THR A 58 -36.48 12.28 -2.35
CA THR A 58 -37.24 12.39 -3.61
C THR A 58 -36.46 12.95 -4.81
N GLY A 59 -35.16 13.27 -4.66
CA GLY A 59 -34.39 14.00 -5.68
C GLY A 59 -33.66 13.20 -6.77
N GLY A 60 -33.87 11.88 -6.88
CA GLY A 60 -33.10 11.03 -7.79
C GLY A 60 -31.61 10.88 -7.44
N PRO A 61 -30.73 10.43 -8.38
CA PRO A 61 -29.32 10.15 -8.10
C PRO A 61 -28.52 11.33 -7.54
N MET A 62 -28.89 12.55 -7.94
CA MET A 62 -28.32 13.82 -7.46
C MET A 62 -28.70 14.13 -6.00
N GLY A 63 -29.90 13.72 -5.56
CA GLY A 63 -30.27 13.82 -4.14
C GLY A 63 -29.58 12.74 -3.31
N GLU A 64 -29.45 11.53 -3.86
CA GLU A 64 -28.83 10.40 -3.15
C GLU A 64 -27.35 10.61 -2.87
N ILE A 65 -26.59 11.22 -3.79
CA ILE A 65 -25.14 11.44 -3.62
C ILE A 65 -24.80 12.37 -2.45
N GLN A 66 -25.75 13.17 -1.96
CA GLN A 66 -25.54 14.03 -0.79
C GLN A 66 -25.28 13.23 0.50
N CYS A 67 -25.65 11.94 0.55
CA CYS A 67 -25.30 11.08 1.69
C CYS A 67 -23.82 10.71 1.73
N TYR A 68 -23.13 10.83 0.60
CA TYR A 68 -21.80 10.29 0.39
C TYR A 68 -20.75 11.32 0.78
N ALA A 69 -20.15 11.15 1.95
CA ALA A 69 -19.23 12.12 2.55
C ALA A 69 -17.75 11.84 2.26
N LEU A 70 -17.44 10.81 1.47
CA LEU A 70 -16.05 10.46 1.15
C LEU A 70 -15.55 11.25 -0.07
N PRO A 71 -14.24 11.59 -0.13
CA PRO A 71 -13.66 12.31 -1.27
C PRO A 71 -13.93 11.65 -2.62
N TYR A 72 -14.45 12.42 -3.58
CA TYR A 72 -14.66 12.08 -4.98
C TYR A 72 -14.21 13.25 -5.87
N GLY A 73 -14.39 13.17 -7.19
CA GLY A 73 -13.96 14.20 -8.13
C GLY A 73 -12.44 14.36 -8.17
N ALA A 74 -11.96 15.57 -8.43
CA ALA A 74 -10.53 15.89 -8.49
C ALA A 74 -9.80 15.65 -7.16
N ILE A 75 -10.41 16.01 -6.03
CA ILE A 75 -9.82 15.73 -4.70
C ILE A 75 -9.76 14.22 -4.44
N GLY A 76 -10.77 13.47 -4.87
CA GLY A 76 -10.77 12.00 -4.85
C GLY A 76 -9.60 11.41 -5.64
N ILE A 77 -9.38 11.89 -6.87
CA ILE A 77 -8.25 11.46 -7.71
C ILE A 77 -6.92 11.70 -7.00
N ILE A 78 -6.67 12.93 -6.55
CA ILE A 78 -5.43 13.28 -5.83
C ILE A 78 -5.28 12.35 -4.62
N SER A 79 -6.37 12.10 -3.92
CA SER A 79 -6.41 11.18 -2.79
C SER A 79 -6.02 9.74 -3.19
N HIS A 80 -6.49 9.20 -4.31
CA HIS A 80 -6.07 7.87 -4.75
C HIS A 80 -4.63 7.84 -5.25
N LEU A 81 -4.18 8.84 -6.00
CA LEU A 81 -2.78 8.96 -6.46
C LEU A 81 -1.80 8.97 -5.28
N LEU A 82 -2.08 9.76 -4.24
CA LEU A 82 -1.26 9.78 -3.02
C LEU A 82 -1.29 8.44 -2.28
N THR A 83 -2.43 7.74 -2.32
CA THR A 83 -2.54 6.40 -1.71
C THR A 83 -1.66 5.40 -2.44
N TYR A 84 -1.70 5.38 -3.77
CA TYR A 84 -0.85 4.50 -4.58
C TYR A 84 0.63 4.84 -4.43
N TRP A 85 0.97 6.13 -4.40
CA TRP A 85 2.32 6.61 -4.10
C TRP A 85 2.82 6.05 -2.77
N THR A 86 2.00 6.16 -1.72
CA THR A 86 2.34 5.64 -0.39
C THR A 86 2.56 4.14 -0.41
N ILE A 87 1.65 3.37 -1.04
CA ILE A 87 1.76 1.91 -1.15
C ILE A 87 3.05 1.51 -1.90
N ALA A 88 3.35 2.19 -3.01
CA ALA A 88 4.53 1.90 -3.82
C ALA A 88 5.83 2.06 -3.01
N TRP A 89 6.02 3.21 -2.35
CA TRP A 89 7.24 3.48 -1.59
C TRP A 89 7.34 2.66 -0.31
N MET A 90 6.25 2.51 0.43
CA MET A 90 6.22 1.63 1.61
C MET A 90 6.48 0.17 1.25
N GLY A 91 5.98 -0.29 0.08
CA GLY A 91 6.24 -1.63 -0.43
C GLY A 91 7.73 -1.90 -0.69
N VAL A 92 8.45 -0.90 -1.23
CA VAL A 92 9.90 -0.97 -1.45
C VAL A 92 10.69 -0.78 -0.15
N GLY A 93 10.09 -0.10 0.85
CA GLY A 93 10.73 0.21 2.12
C GLY A 93 11.41 1.58 2.16
N LYS A 94 10.91 2.50 1.34
CA LYS A 94 11.34 3.90 1.30
C LYS A 94 10.29 4.78 1.96
N ILE A 95 10.72 5.96 2.39
CA ILE A 95 9.86 6.97 2.99
C ILE A 95 8.97 7.59 1.89
N PRO A 96 7.63 7.61 2.03
CA PRO A 96 6.74 8.12 0.99
C PRO A 96 6.96 9.59 0.65
N LEU A 97 7.24 10.44 1.65
CA LEU A 97 7.51 11.87 1.43
C LEU A 97 8.93 12.12 0.91
N TRP A 98 9.84 11.19 1.11
CA TRP A 98 11.25 11.34 0.77
C TRP A 98 11.84 10.02 0.25
N PRO A 99 11.56 9.66 -1.02
CA PRO A 99 11.81 8.33 -1.57
C PRO A 99 13.31 7.93 -1.59
N TRP A 100 14.20 8.91 -1.47
CA TRP A 100 15.64 8.69 -1.39
C TRP A 100 16.09 8.07 -0.06
N HIS A 101 15.28 8.16 1.00
CA HIS A 101 15.65 7.70 2.34
C HIS A 101 14.99 6.37 2.68
N ASN A 102 15.73 5.52 3.39
CA ASN A 102 15.24 4.25 3.92
C ASN A 102 14.47 4.51 5.22
N LEU A 103 13.41 3.72 5.45
CA LEU A 103 12.64 3.75 6.70
C LEU A 103 13.53 3.35 7.89
N LYS A 104 13.62 4.20 8.90
CA LYS A 104 14.43 3.98 10.11
C LYS A 104 13.60 3.61 11.34
N SER A 105 12.38 4.14 11.47
CA SER A 105 11.61 4.09 12.72
C SER A 105 10.34 3.24 12.64
N SER A 106 10.48 1.93 12.94
CA SER A 106 9.33 1.02 12.92
C SER A 106 8.22 1.36 13.93
N ASN A 107 8.55 1.96 15.08
CA ASN A 107 7.54 2.19 16.13
C ASN A 107 6.58 3.31 15.75
N PHE A 108 7.10 4.39 15.16
CA PHE A 108 6.32 5.52 14.71
C PHE A 108 5.39 5.12 13.57
N ASP A 109 5.91 4.41 12.55
CA ASP A 109 5.12 3.90 11.43
C ASP A 109 3.95 3.03 11.88
N MET A 110 4.18 2.18 12.88
CA MET A 110 3.15 1.33 13.44
C MET A 110 2.08 2.13 14.20
N ALA A 111 2.48 3.12 14.99
CA ALA A 111 1.54 4.01 15.70
C ALA A 111 0.67 4.79 14.70
N VAL A 112 1.28 5.36 13.68
CA VAL A 112 0.61 6.10 12.60
C VAL A 112 -0.41 5.22 11.86
N ALA A 113 -0.05 3.96 11.55
CA ALA A 113 -0.97 3.03 10.90
C ALA A 113 -2.14 2.61 11.80
N VAL A 114 -1.89 2.43 13.10
CA VAL A 114 -2.97 2.13 14.07
C VAL A 114 -3.93 3.31 14.19
N VAL A 115 -3.42 4.53 14.33
CA VAL A 115 -4.24 5.75 14.34
C VAL A 115 -5.07 5.83 13.07
N THR A 116 -4.46 5.59 11.90
CA THR A 116 -5.16 5.58 10.60
C THR A 116 -6.35 4.61 10.60
N ILE A 117 -6.16 3.37 11.08
CA ILE A 117 -7.25 2.38 11.16
C ILE A 117 -8.36 2.85 12.11
N LEU A 118 -7.97 3.32 13.31
CA LEU A 118 -8.91 3.79 14.34
C LEU A 118 -9.72 4.99 13.89
N THR A 119 -9.17 5.87 13.07
CA THR A 119 -9.89 7.03 12.53
C THR A 119 -10.67 6.69 11.26
N CYS A 120 -10.10 5.91 10.33
CA CYS A 120 -10.75 5.62 9.06
C CYS A 120 -11.98 4.73 9.26
N ILE A 121 -11.89 3.64 10.01
CA ILE A 121 -13.03 2.70 10.14
C ILE A 121 -14.31 3.43 10.60
N PRO A 122 -14.33 4.20 11.70
CA PRO A 122 -15.54 4.90 12.13
C PRO A 122 -16.06 5.91 11.10
N LEU A 123 -15.16 6.72 10.50
CA LEU A 123 -15.54 7.74 9.53
C LEU A 123 -16.18 7.11 8.28
N ALA A 124 -15.61 6.03 7.76
CA ALA A 124 -16.21 5.27 6.66
C ALA A 124 -17.52 4.60 7.07
N SER A 125 -17.59 4.01 8.26
CA SER A 125 -18.81 3.36 8.77
C SER A 125 -19.96 4.37 8.91
N VAL A 126 -19.71 5.59 9.38
CA VAL A 126 -20.72 6.66 9.40
C VAL A 126 -21.19 6.98 7.98
N SER A 127 -20.27 7.17 7.02
CA SER A 127 -20.66 7.44 5.62
C SER A 127 -21.48 6.29 5.01
N ILE A 128 -21.08 5.04 5.26
CA ILE A 128 -21.78 3.84 4.77
C ILE A 128 -23.18 3.77 5.38
N HIS A 129 -23.30 4.00 6.69
CA HIS A 129 -24.59 3.98 7.40
C HIS A 129 -25.56 5.01 6.83
N ARG A 130 -25.09 6.22 6.54
CA ARG A 130 -25.91 7.30 5.94
C ARG A 130 -26.36 6.97 4.51
N CYS A 131 -25.54 6.24 3.78
CA CYS A 131 -25.86 5.79 2.43
C CYS A 131 -26.55 4.41 2.37
N ARG A 132 -27.00 3.84 3.50
CA ARG A 132 -27.59 2.48 3.54
C ARG A 132 -28.78 2.25 2.60
N LEU A 133 -29.52 3.29 2.24
CA LEU A 133 -30.66 3.21 1.32
C LEU A 133 -30.23 3.01 -0.14
N SER A 134 -28.96 3.28 -0.46
CA SER A 134 -28.42 3.23 -1.82
C SER A 134 -27.23 2.27 -1.85
N TRP A 135 -27.50 1.00 -2.13
CA TRP A 135 -26.50 -0.09 -2.07
C TRP A 135 -25.24 0.18 -2.91
N HIS A 136 -25.39 0.90 -4.03
CA HIS A 136 -24.27 1.33 -4.87
C HIS A 136 -23.22 2.12 -4.09
N PHE A 137 -23.66 3.13 -3.34
CA PHE A 137 -22.78 3.97 -2.52
C PHE A 137 -22.22 3.22 -1.32
N VAL A 138 -22.96 2.26 -0.77
CA VAL A 138 -22.47 1.35 0.27
C VAL A 138 -21.26 0.56 -0.23
N LEU A 139 -21.36 -0.07 -1.40
CA LEU A 139 -20.25 -0.85 -1.96
C LEU A 139 -19.03 0.01 -2.29
N ILE A 140 -19.23 1.21 -2.83
CA ILE A 140 -18.13 2.16 -3.08
C ILE A 140 -17.50 2.60 -1.74
N GLY A 141 -18.31 2.86 -0.71
CA GLY A 141 -17.83 3.19 0.63
C GLY A 141 -17.00 2.05 1.25
N VAL A 142 -17.49 0.81 1.16
CA VAL A 142 -16.78 -0.40 1.60
C VAL A 142 -15.46 -0.58 0.85
N TRP A 143 -15.44 -0.33 -0.46
CA TRP A 143 -14.20 -0.35 -1.23
C TRP A 143 -13.18 0.66 -0.73
N LYS A 144 -13.57 1.93 -0.52
CA LYS A 144 -12.66 2.97 0.01
C LYS A 144 -12.17 2.65 1.43
N LEU A 145 -13.01 2.01 2.24
CA LEU A 145 -12.62 1.48 3.55
C LEU A 145 -11.56 0.39 3.40
N ILE A 146 -11.79 -0.61 2.55
CA ILE A 146 -10.86 -1.71 2.28
C ILE A 146 -9.51 -1.18 1.76
N THR A 147 -9.52 -0.18 0.88
CA THR A 147 -8.28 0.46 0.39
C THR A 147 -7.48 1.07 1.54
N SER A 148 -8.14 1.76 2.47
CA SER A 148 -7.48 2.42 3.60
C SER A 148 -6.95 1.41 4.62
N VAL A 149 -7.72 0.35 4.90
CA VAL A 149 -7.28 -0.77 5.73
C VAL A 149 -6.09 -1.49 5.11
N THR A 150 -6.13 -1.75 3.79
CA THR A 150 -5.02 -2.37 3.06
C THR A 150 -3.75 -1.55 3.19
N LEU A 151 -3.82 -0.23 2.99
CA LEU A 151 -2.67 0.67 3.18
C LEU A 151 -2.08 0.54 4.60
N ALA A 152 -2.92 0.58 5.63
CA ALA A 152 -2.45 0.45 7.01
C ALA A 152 -1.82 -0.92 7.29
N CYS A 153 -2.39 -2.01 6.76
CA CYS A 153 -1.81 -3.35 6.87
C CYS A 153 -0.44 -3.45 6.18
N VAL A 154 -0.28 -2.85 5.00
CA VAL A 154 1.03 -2.75 4.31
C VAL A 154 2.05 -2.02 5.19
N THR A 155 1.66 -0.88 5.77
CA THR A 155 2.53 -0.09 6.66
C THR A 155 2.93 -0.87 7.91
N ILE A 156 1.98 -1.52 8.60
CA ILE A 156 2.26 -2.33 9.79
C ILE A 156 3.21 -3.49 9.44
N HIS A 157 2.92 -4.22 8.36
CA HIS A 157 3.75 -5.33 7.92
C HIS A 157 5.18 -4.86 7.60
N ARG A 158 5.34 -3.71 6.93
CA ARG A 158 6.65 -3.14 6.65
C ARG A 158 7.38 -2.70 7.92
N GLY A 159 6.67 -2.11 8.88
CA GLY A 159 7.22 -1.78 10.20
C GLY A 159 7.79 -3.02 10.89
N ILE A 160 7.02 -4.11 10.95
CA ILE A 160 7.47 -5.38 11.56
C ILE A 160 8.74 -5.91 10.90
N ILE A 161 8.84 -5.89 9.56
CA ILE A 161 10.04 -6.31 8.84
C ILE A 161 11.24 -5.44 9.22
N THR A 162 11.05 -4.13 9.26
CA THR A 162 12.11 -3.15 9.60
C THR A 162 12.61 -3.34 11.02
N ARG A 163 11.71 -3.55 12.00
CA ARG A 163 12.07 -3.85 13.39
C ARG A 163 12.90 -5.13 13.52
N ARG A 164 12.55 -6.17 12.76
CA ARG A 164 13.30 -7.44 12.76
C ARG A 164 14.71 -7.25 12.19
N ALA A 165 14.86 -6.45 11.14
CA ALA A 165 16.16 -6.14 10.56
C ALA A 165 17.05 -5.37 11.56
N LEU A 166 16.50 -4.35 12.23
CA LEU A 166 17.24 -3.57 13.24
C LEU A 166 17.70 -4.44 14.43
N LYS A 167 16.83 -5.32 14.92
CA LYS A 167 17.18 -6.23 16.02
C LYS A 167 18.26 -7.24 15.61
N SER A 168 18.25 -7.71 14.37
CA SER A 168 19.31 -8.60 13.85
C SER A 168 20.66 -7.90 13.82
N ASN A 169 20.72 -6.66 13.32
CA ASN A 169 21.97 -5.89 13.25
C ASN A 169 22.52 -5.56 14.64
N SER A 170 21.65 -5.23 15.60
CA SER A 170 22.04 -4.98 17.00
C SER A 170 22.71 -6.19 17.66
N ASN A 171 22.20 -7.40 17.37
CA ASN A 171 22.76 -8.64 17.92
C ASN A 171 24.10 -8.97 17.28
N SER A 172 24.23 -8.84 15.94
CA SER A 172 25.49 -9.12 15.23
C SER A 172 26.61 -8.14 15.61
N GLY A 173 26.29 -6.88 15.88
CA GLY A 173 27.27 -5.90 16.36
C GLY A 173 27.76 -6.17 17.79
N SER A 174 26.92 -6.81 18.62
CA SER A 174 27.32 -7.18 19.99
C SER A 174 28.25 -8.39 19.98
N GLU A 175 28.02 -9.38 19.11
CA GLU A 175 28.92 -10.54 18.94
C GLU A 175 30.29 -10.16 18.38
N SER A 176 30.36 -9.23 17.42
CA SER A 176 31.66 -8.78 16.87
C SER A 176 32.50 -8.04 17.91
N LEU A 177 31.86 -7.26 18.80
CA LEU A 177 32.56 -6.63 19.92
C LEU A 177 33.01 -7.67 20.96
N LEU A 178 32.18 -8.67 21.28
CA LEU A 178 32.55 -9.71 22.24
C LEU A 178 33.72 -10.57 21.72
N ASN A 179 33.71 -10.94 20.43
CA ASN A 179 34.79 -11.73 19.83
C ASN A 179 36.11 -10.97 19.71
N ASN A 180 36.08 -9.64 19.62
CA ASN A 180 37.29 -8.81 19.66
C ASN A 180 37.79 -8.53 21.09
N MET A 181 36.96 -8.76 22.11
CA MET A 181 37.31 -8.56 23.51
C MET A 181 37.82 -9.81 24.21
N THR A 182 37.78 -10.98 23.56
CA THR A 182 38.65 -12.10 23.94
C THR A 182 40.10 -11.64 23.77
N PRO A 183 40.88 -11.49 24.86
CA PRO A 183 42.28 -11.20 24.74
C PRO A 183 42.88 -12.35 23.94
N GLN A 184 43.30 -12.09 22.71
CA GLN A 184 44.33 -12.92 22.13
C GLN A 184 45.53 -12.74 23.07
N VAL A 185 45.69 -13.71 23.97
CA VAL A 185 46.99 -14.03 24.54
C VAL A 185 47.84 -14.38 23.33
N GLN A 186 48.44 -13.36 22.73
CA GLN A 186 49.58 -13.54 21.86
C GLN A 186 50.61 -14.23 22.75
N GLN A 187 50.69 -15.55 22.62
CA GLN A 187 51.94 -16.25 22.89
C GLN A 187 52.94 -15.64 21.91
N THR A 188 53.60 -14.57 22.34
CA THR A 188 54.80 -14.08 21.71
C THR A 188 55.84 -15.18 21.88
N THR A 189 55.94 -16.06 20.88
CA THR A 189 57.12 -16.90 20.72
C THR A 189 58.30 -15.95 20.53
N TYR A 190 59.09 -15.81 21.58
CA TYR A 190 60.29 -14.99 21.62
C TYR A 190 61.27 -15.53 20.57
N SER A 191 61.39 -14.86 19.43
CA SER A 191 62.45 -15.12 18.44
C SER A 191 63.65 -14.22 18.77
N PRO A 192 64.81 -14.75 19.18
CA PRO A 192 65.94 -13.94 19.67
C PRO A 192 66.72 -13.18 18.59
N TYR A 193 66.31 -13.22 17.31
CA TYR A 193 67.10 -12.63 16.22
C TYR A 193 66.22 -11.83 15.27
N ALA A 194 65.87 -10.60 15.66
CA ALA A 194 65.32 -9.61 14.74
C ALA A 194 66.15 -8.31 14.82
N SER A 195 66.77 -8.00 13.69
CA SER A 195 67.64 -6.86 13.43
C SER A 195 66.92 -5.50 13.67
N PRO A 196 67.61 -4.48 14.18
CA PRO A 196 67.02 -3.18 14.46
C PRO A 196 66.76 -2.42 13.16
N ASN A 197 65.49 -2.18 12.83
CA ASN A 197 65.13 -1.27 11.75
C ASN A 197 64.60 0.05 12.36
N PRO A 198 65.28 1.20 12.13
CA PRO A 198 64.87 2.45 12.74
C PRO A 198 63.74 3.11 11.94
N GLN A 199 62.78 3.64 12.70
CA GLN A 199 62.03 4.87 12.40
C GLN A 199 61.44 5.03 10.99
N ARG A 200 60.11 4.91 10.90
CA ARG A 200 59.34 5.92 10.15
C ARG A 200 57.97 6.15 10.77
N SER A 201 57.94 7.22 11.55
CA SER A 201 56.78 7.99 11.99
C SER A 201 55.77 8.17 10.86
N ARG A 202 54.59 7.57 11.03
CA ARG A 202 53.34 8.02 10.40
C ARG A 202 52.36 8.41 11.50
N MET A 203 52.72 9.48 12.22
CA MET A 203 51.76 10.34 12.90
C MET A 203 51.11 11.21 11.82
N TYR A 204 49.81 11.50 11.94
CA TYR A 204 48.92 12.09 10.93
C TYR A 204 48.29 11.11 9.93
N SER A 205 47.46 10.20 10.46
CA SER A 205 46.29 9.74 9.72
C SER A 205 45.29 10.90 9.61
N ARG A 206 45.30 11.55 8.44
CA ARG A 206 44.36 12.61 8.06
C ARG A 206 42.92 12.06 8.09
N PRO A 207 41.99 12.65 8.86
CA PRO A 207 40.58 12.30 8.74
C PRO A 207 40.07 12.87 7.40
N ASN A 208 40.07 12.05 6.34
CA ASN A 208 39.38 12.36 5.10
C ASN A 208 37.86 12.20 5.31
N ASN A 209 37.28 13.11 6.10
CA ASN A 209 35.85 13.37 6.09
C ASN A 209 35.56 14.44 5.04
N SER A 210 35.57 14.01 3.78
CA SER A 210 34.87 14.73 2.72
C SER A 210 34.18 13.68 1.87
N THR A 211 33.10 13.14 2.43
CA THR A 211 32.09 12.37 1.70
C THR A 211 31.39 13.32 0.73
N TYR A 212 32.08 13.66 -0.36
CA TYR A 212 31.42 14.05 -1.58
C TYR A 212 30.75 12.77 -2.08
N THR A 213 29.44 12.69 -1.90
CA THR A 213 28.57 11.72 -2.56
C THR A 213 28.70 11.92 -4.06
N SER A 214 29.63 11.19 -4.68
CA SER A 214 29.63 11.01 -6.13
C SER A 214 28.36 10.24 -6.48
N LEU A 215 27.40 10.96 -7.05
CA LEU A 215 26.05 10.48 -7.36
C LEU A 215 26.02 9.29 -8.35
N PHE A 216 27.17 8.92 -8.94
CA PHE A 216 27.28 7.90 -9.99
C PHE A 216 28.59 7.11 -9.98
N THR A 217 29.32 7.02 -8.86
CA THR A 217 30.42 6.04 -8.80
C THR A 217 29.80 4.64 -8.63
N SER A 218 29.93 3.81 -9.66
CA SER A 218 29.71 2.37 -9.59
C SER A 218 30.74 1.77 -8.63
N ASP A 219 30.47 1.88 -7.33
CA ASP A 219 31.26 1.26 -6.27
C ASP A 219 31.16 -0.27 -6.39
N ASP A 220 32.30 -0.90 -6.17
CA ASP A 220 32.57 -2.32 -6.39
C ASP A 220 31.55 -3.28 -5.76
N ASP A 221 31.28 -4.33 -6.54
CA ASP A 221 30.21 -5.34 -6.55
C ASP A 221 30.12 -6.27 -5.32
N ASN A 222 30.58 -5.84 -4.14
CA ASN A 222 30.62 -6.66 -2.92
C ASN A 222 29.66 -6.19 -1.82
N THR A 223 28.85 -5.14 -2.04
CA THR A 223 27.77 -4.85 -1.09
C THR A 223 26.75 -5.98 -1.13
N PRO A 224 26.50 -6.67 0.00
CA PRO A 224 25.55 -7.78 0.01
C PRO A 224 24.20 -7.27 -0.48
N GLN A 225 23.75 -7.79 -1.64
CA GLN A 225 22.46 -7.40 -2.20
C GLN A 225 21.37 -7.62 -1.16
N VAL A 226 20.79 -6.52 -0.70
CA VAL A 226 19.65 -6.56 0.22
C VAL A 226 18.46 -7.12 -0.57
N LYS A 227 18.18 -8.42 -0.40
CA LYS A 227 17.02 -9.06 -1.02
C LYS A 227 15.76 -8.29 -0.61
N THR A 228 15.09 -7.68 -1.60
CA THR A 228 13.84 -6.95 -1.38
C THR A 228 12.75 -7.93 -0.99
N ASN A 229 12.26 -7.80 0.25
CA ASN A 229 11.16 -8.63 0.71
C ASN A 229 9.81 -8.05 0.23
N HIS A 230 9.20 -8.70 -0.76
CA HIS A 230 7.92 -8.33 -1.35
C HIS A 230 6.70 -8.84 -0.57
N SER A 231 6.88 -9.51 0.58
CA SER A 231 5.76 -10.02 1.39
C SER A 231 4.70 -8.99 1.78
N PRO A 232 5.00 -7.68 1.98
CA PRO A 232 3.94 -6.69 2.22
C PRO A 232 2.96 -6.53 1.07
N LEU A 233 3.35 -6.83 -0.18
CA LEU A 233 2.50 -6.66 -1.35
C LEU A 233 1.36 -7.69 -1.43
N TYR A 234 1.40 -8.78 -0.66
CA TYR A 234 0.27 -9.74 -0.60
C TYR A 234 -1.03 -9.10 -0.13
N TRP A 235 -0.95 -8.01 0.65
CA TRP A 235 -2.13 -7.23 1.05
C TRP A 235 -2.87 -6.60 -0.14
N LEU A 236 -2.24 -6.47 -1.31
CA LEU A 236 -2.92 -6.01 -2.53
C LEU A 236 -4.04 -6.94 -2.99
N ILE A 237 -4.06 -8.21 -2.55
CA ILE A 237 -5.18 -9.12 -2.80
C ILE A 237 -6.46 -8.58 -2.14
N LEU A 238 -6.35 -8.09 -0.90
CA LEU A 238 -7.47 -7.48 -0.19
C LEU A 238 -7.96 -6.21 -0.91
N TYR A 239 -7.03 -5.39 -1.41
CA TYR A 239 -7.36 -4.25 -2.25
C TYR A 239 -8.10 -4.64 -3.53
N LEU A 240 -7.66 -5.71 -4.20
CA LEU A 240 -8.30 -6.20 -5.42
C LEU A 240 -9.72 -6.67 -5.16
N LEU A 241 -9.95 -7.43 -4.08
CA LEU A 241 -11.29 -7.86 -3.66
C LEU A 241 -12.21 -6.67 -3.37
N GLY A 242 -11.72 -5.67 -2.65
CA GLY A 242 -12.45 -4.43 -2.41
C GLY A 242 -12.78 -3.69 -3.71
N THR A 243 -11.84 -3.67 -4.66
CA THR A 243 -12.03 -3.02 -5.97
C THR A 243 -13.11 -3.72 -6.78
N ILE A 244 -13.17 -5.05 -6.79
CA ILE A 244 -14.25 -5.80 -7.48
C ILE A 244 -15.61 -5.40 -6.88
N ALA A 245 -15.74 -5.43 -5.55
CA ALA A 245 -16.99 -5.05 -4.88
C ALA A 245 -17.39 -3.59 -5.16
N GLY A 246 -16.44 -2.66 -5.08
CA GLY A 246 -16.66 -1.24 -5.38
C GLY A 246 -17.06 -1.00 -6.83
N MET A 247 -16.42 -1.69 -7.77
CA MET A 247 -16.76 -1.61 -9.19
C MET A 247 -18.13 -2.19 -9.50
N THR A 248 -18.60 -3.24 -8.80
CA THR A 248 -19.99 -3.71 -8.94
C THR A 248 -20.99 -2.63 -8.57
N GLY A 249 -20.77 -1.93 -7.44
CA GLY A 249 -21.62 -0.80 -7.04
C GLY A 249 -21.55 0.37 -8.03
N LEU A 250 -20.35 0.70 -8.49
CA LEU A 250 -20.14 1.77 -9.46
C LEU A 250 -20.80 1.45 -10.81
N CYS A 251 -20.67 0.22 -11.33
CA CYS A 251 -21.25 -0.19 -12.60
C CYS A 251 -22.78 -0.06 -12.60
N ALA A 252 -23.44 -0.44 -11.52
CA ALA A 252 -24.89 -0.31 -11.43
C ALA A 252 -25.34 1.16 -11.26
N LEU A 253 -24.54 2.01 -10.61
CA LEU A 253 -24.76 3.47 -10.58
C LEU A 253 -24.56 4.11 -11.98
N ILE A 254 -23.53 3.67 -12.71
CA ILE A 254 -23.28 4.13 -14.07
C ILE A 254 -24.41 3.69 -14.97
N TYR A 255 -24.88 2.45 -14.88
CA TYR A 255 -25.95 1.92 -15.74
C TYR A 255 -27.19 2.83 -15.77
N THR A 256 -27.60 3.35 -14.61
CA THR A 256 -28.75 4.27 -14.52
C THR A 256 -28.43 5.67 -15.06
N SER A 257 -27.19 6.14 -14.88
CA SER A 257 -26.75 7.47 -15.29
C SER A 257 -26.30 7.56 -16.76
N PHE A 258 -25.87 6.45 -17.36
CA PHE A 258 -25.15 6.38 -18.63
C PHE A 258 -25.97 6.86 -19.83
N ARG A 259 -27.29 6.63 -19.80
CA ARG A 259 -28.20 7.07 -20.86
C ARG A 259 -28.36 8.59 -20.87
N HIS A 260 -28.35 9.22 -19.70
CA HIS A 260 -28.72 10.63 -19.52
C HIS A 260 -27.51 11.57 -19.48
N ASN A 261 -26.35 11.09 -19.00
CA ASN A 261 -25.16 11.92 -18.80
C ASN A 261 -24.06 11.59 -19.85
N LYS A 262 -23.77 12.55 -20.74
CA LYS A 262 -22.74 12.40 -21.78
C LYS A 262 -21.32 12.33 -21.20
N ASP A 263 -21.06 13.04 -20.11
CA ASP A 263 -19.73 13.09 -19.49
C ASP A 263 -19.35 11.73 -18.91
N VAL A 264 -20.30 11.08 -18.21
CA VAL A 264 -20.12 9.71 -17.68
C VAL A 264 -19.77 8.74 -18.82
N ARG A 265 -20.39 8.89 -19.98
CA ARG A 265 -20.14 8.05 -21.15
C ARG A 265 -18.75 8.24 -21.74
N HIS A 266 -18.34 9.49 -21.96
CA HIS A 266 -16.99 9.79 -22.44
C HIS A 266 -15.91 9.30 -21.47
N LEU A 267 -16.12 9.50 -20.16
CA LEU A 267 -15.25 8.95 -19.13
C LEU A 267 -15.19 7.41 -19.20
N THR A 268 -16.33 6.74 -19.29
CA THR A 268 -16.39 5.27 -19.35
C THR A 268 -15.55 4.74 -20.52
N TYR A 269 -15.72 5.32 -21.71
CA TYR A 269 -14.96 4.90 -22.89
C TYR A 269 -13.46 5.18 -22.78
N GLY A 270 -13.07 6.35 -22.25
CA GLY A 270 -11.66 6.69 -22.05
C GLY A 270 -10.95 5.72 -21.10
N PHE A 271 -11.56 5.45 -19.95
CA PHE A 271 -10.99 4.53 -18.95
C PHE A 271 -11.03 3.06 -19.41
N ALA A 272 -12.11 2.61 -20.05
CA ALA A 272 -12.17 1.26 -20.63
C ALA A 272 -11.09 1.06 -21.71
N GLY A 273 -10.88 2.05 -22.57
CA GLY A 273 -9.83 2.05 -23.57
C GLY A 273 -8.44 1.91 -22.93
N ALA A 274 -8.12 2.71 -21.91
CA ALA A 274 -6.84 2.63 -21.21
C ALA A 274 -6.59 1.25 -20.55
N ILE A 275 -7.62 0.69 -19.90
CA ILE A 275 -7.53 -0.64 -19.25
C ILE A 275 -7.30 -1.76 -20.26
N ILE A 276 -7.85 -1.67 -21.49
CA ILE A 276 -7.69 -2.67 -22.54
C ILE A 276 -6.36 -2.51 -23.31
N ILE A 277 -6.00 -1.27 -23.66
CA ILE A 277 -4.84 -0.99 -24.53
C ILE A 277 -3.52 -1.31 -23.81
N LEU A 278 -3.38 -0.97 -22.52
CA LEU A 278 -2.12 -1.16 -21.79
C LEU A 278 -1.66 -2.63 -21.73
N PRO A 279 -2.52 -3.61 -21.35
CA PRO A 279 -2.18 -5.03 -21.41
C PRO A 279 -1.78 -5.52 -22.80
N ILE A 280 -2.45 -5.03 -23.85
CA ILE A 280 -2.15 -5.39 -25.24
C ILE A 280 -0.74 -4.93 -25.60
N ILE A 281 -0.38 -3.69 -25.29
CA ILE A 281 0.98 -3.16 -25.53
C ILE A 281 2.03 -4.02 -24.82
N VAL A 282 1.80 -4.40 -23.56
CA VAL A 282 2.72 -5.24 -22.79
C VAL A 282 2.82 -6.66 -23.38
N ALA A 283 1.71 -7.26 -23.80
CA ALA A 283 1.72 -8.55 -24.49
C ALA A 283 2.55 -8.50 -25.77
N LEU A 284 2.34 -7.47 -26.61
CA LEU A 284 3.09 -7.27 -27.84
C LEU A 284 4.60 -7.06 -27.58
N TYR A 285 4.94 -6.30 -26.53
CA TYR A 285 6.34 -6.09 -26.11
C TYR A 285 7.02 -7.40 -25.73
N PHE A 286 6.43 -8.19 -24.82
CA PHE A 286 7.01 -9.46 -24.38
C PHE A 286 7.07 -10.48 -25.52
N TYR A 287 6.05 -10.51 -26.39
CA TYR A 287 6.02 -11.38 -27.55
C TYR A 287 7.16 -11.03 -28.53
N LYS A 288 7.32 -9.75 -28.90
CA LYS A 288 8.40 -9.27 -29.77
C LYS A 288 9.79 -9.52 -29.18
N SER A 289 9.97 -9.26 -27.88
CA SER A 289 11.25 -9.46 -27.18
C SER A 289 11.71 -10.92 -27.23
N HIS A 290 10.78 -11.89 -27.17
CA HIS A 290 11.11 -13.31 -27.26
C HIS A 290 11.38 -13.79 -28.68
N LEU A 291 10.70 -13.22 -29.69
CA LEU A 291 10.96 -13.54 -31.10
C LEU A 291 12.35 -13.14 -31.59
N GLN A 292 12.97 -12.15 -30.95
CA GLN A 292 14.33 -11.71 -31.30
C GLN A 292 15.43 -12.65 -30.78
N LYS A 293 15.09 -13.66 -29.96
CA LYS A 293 16.09 -14.61 -29.44
C LYS A 293 16.48 -15.60 -30.55
N PRO A 294 17.76 -15.65 -30.97
CA PRO A 294 18.17 -16.33 -32.21
C PRO A 294 18.10 -17.86 -32.18
N GLN A 295 17.67 -18.51 -31.09
CA GLN A 295 17.80 -19.97 -30.93
C GLN A 295 16.64 -20.65 -30.20
N GLY A 296 15.42 -20.54 -30.71
CA GLY A 296 14.44 -21.55 -30.32
C GLY A 296 13.24 -21.64 -31.24
N GLY A 297 13.00 -22.85 -31.74
CA GLY A 297 11.73 -23.21 -32.35
C GLY A 297 10.60 -23.22 -31.31
N GLY A 298 9.84 -24.32 -31.25
CA GLY A 298 8.61 -24.39 -30.43
C GLY A 298 8.76 -24.02 -28.94
N ARG A 299 9.92 -24.27 -28.32
CA ARG A 299 10.15 -23.92 -26.89
C ARG A 299 10.17 -22.41 -26.64
N VAL A 300 10.81 -21.62 -27.51
CA VAL A 300 10.84 -20.15 -27.37
C VAL A 300 9.46 -19.57 -27.67
N LEU A 301 8.74 -20.12 -28.65
CA LEU A 301 7.37 -19.71 -28.94
C LEU A 301 6.44 -19.93 -27.74
N LYS A 302 6.49 -21.12 -27.09
CA LYS A 302 5.73 -21.40 -25.87
C LYS A 302 6.08 -20.43 -24.74
N SER A 303 7.37 -20.15 -24.55
CA SER A 303 7.84 -19.18 -23.55
C SER A 303 7.34 -17.77 -23.87
N ALA A 304 7.35 -17.35 -25.14
CA ALA A 304 6.87 -16.06 -25.59
C ALA A 304 5.38 -15.87 -25.27
N TYR A 305 4.54 -16.85 -25.61
CA TYR A 305 3.11 -16.82 -25.28
C TYR A 305 2.88 -16.79 -23.76
N GLN A 306 3.61 -17.60 -22.99
CA GLN A 306 3.48 -17.62 -21.54
C GLN A 306 3.84 -16.27 -20.92
N HIS A 307 4.97 -15.66 -21.30
CA HIS A 307 5.38 -14.35 -20.79
C HIS A 307 4.46 -13.22 -21.26
N ALA A 308 4.02 -13.25 -22.52
CA ALA A 308 3.07 -12.27 -23.04
C ALA A 308 1.73 -12.34 -22.29
N PHE A 309 1.20 -13.55 -22.07
CA PHE A 309 -0.05 -13.76 -21.34
C PHE A 309 0.07 -13.30 -19.89
N TRP A 310 1.09 -13.74 -19.14
CA TRP A 310 1.27 -13.34 -17.74
C TRP A 310 1.58 -11.86 -17.60
N GLY A 311 2.40 -11.29 -18.49
CA GLY A 311 2.69 -9.87 -18.54
C GLY A 311 1.43 -9.03 -18.78
N ALA A 312 0.60 -9.43 -19.75
CA ALA A 312 -0.68 -8.79 -20.02
C ALA A 312 -1.66 -8.95 -18.84
N ALA A 313 -1.76 -10.13 -18.24
CA ALA A 313 -2.65 -10.38 -17.10
C ALA A 313 -2.28 -9.52 -15.88
N ILE A 314 -0.99 -9.47 -15.52
CA ILE A 314 -0.49 -8.64 -14.40
C ILE A 314 -0.74 -7.16 -14.70
N THR A 315 -0.43 -6.71 -15.92
CA THR A 315 -0.67 -5.33 -16.35
C THR A 315 -2.16 -4.99 -16.33
N GLY A 316 -3.02 -5.93 -16.75
CA GLY A 316 -4.48 -5.78 -16.73
C GLY A 316 -5.03 -5.65 -15.33
N ILE A 317 -4.57 -6.47 -14.39
CA ILE A 317 -4.96 -6.36 -12.97
C ILE A 317 -4.48 -5.05 -12.37
N ALA A 318 -3.24 -4.63 -12.65
CA ALA A 318 -2.68 -3.38 -12.16
C ALA A 318 -3.42 -2.15 -12.75
N ALA A 319 -3.64 -2.15 -14.07
CA ALA A 319 -4.37 -1.10 -14.77
C ALA A 319 -5.81 -1.03 -14.27
N PHE A 320 -6.53 -2.15 -14.22
CA PHE A 320 -7.87 -2.22 -13.66
C PHE A 320 -7.90 -1.66 -12.24
N GLY A 321 -7.04 -2.16 -11.35
CA GLY A 321 -6.96 -1.67 -9.96
C GLY A 321 -6.72 -0.17 -9.85
N PHE A 322 -5.80 0.38 -10.64
CA PHE A 322 -5.42 1.80 -10.61
C PHE A 322 -6.49 2.71 -11.25
N PHE A 323 -6.88 2.39 -12.48
CA PHE A 323 -7.82 3.19 -13.26
C PHE A 323 -9.24 3.11 -12.72
N SER A 324 -9.66 1.99 -12.12
CA SER A 324 -10.97 1.87 -11.47
C SER A 324 -11.18 2.93 -10.40
N ALA A 325 -10.19 3.19 -9.53
CA ALA A 325 -10.36 4.18 -8.46
C ALA A 325 -10.46 5.61 -9.00
N LEU A 326 -9.59 5.96 -9.95
CA LEU A 326 -9.64 7.27 -10.61
C LEU A 326 -10.96 7.48 -11.35
N TYR A 327 -11.41 6.44 -12.06
CA TYR A 327 -12.67 6.43 -12.75
C TYR A 327 -13.85 6.60 -11.79
N SER A 328 -13.84 5.89 -10.65
CA SER A 328 -14.89 6.00 -9.65
C SER A 328 -15.05 7.42 -9.13
N ASP A 329 -13.94 8.11 -8.83
CA ASP A 329 -14.01 9.47 -8.32
C ASP A 329 -14.51 10.46 -9.39
N LEU A 330 -14.06 10.34 -10.64
CA LEU A 330 -14.54 11.17 -11.74
C LEU A 330 -16.00 10.90 -12.08
N ALA A 331 -16.41 9.64 -12.13
CA ALA A 331 -17.79 9.25 -12.40
C ALA A 331 -18.73 9.80 -11.31
N LEU A 332 -18.33 9.72 -10.04
CA LEU A 332 -19.06 10.33 -8.94
C LEU A 332 -19.10 11.86 -9.05
N GLY A 333 -17.99 12.51 -9.42
CA GLY A 333 -17.95 13.96 -9.67
C GLY A 333 -18.87 14.40 -10.81
N ALA A 334 -18.91 13.64 -11.91
CA ALA A 334 -19.78 13.88 -13.04
C ALA A 334 -21.26 13.65 -12.69
N ILE A 335 -21.58 12.61 -11.92
CA ILE A 335 -22.93 12.33 -11.43
C ILE A 335 -23.40 13.43 -10.46
N ALA A 336 -22.51 13.91 -9.58
CA ALA A 336 -22.78 15.02 -8.65
C ALA A 336 -22.88 16.40 -9.33
N GLY A 337 -22.46 16.52 -10.59
CA GLY A 337 -22.27 17.82 -11.25
C GLY A 337 -21.19 18.69 -10.59
N LYS A 338 -20.27 18.09 -9.81
CA LYS A 338 -19.23 18.77 -9.04
C LYS A 338 -17.87 18.11 -9.26
N TRP A 339 -17.21 18.49 -10.35
CA TRP A 339 -15.91 17.93 -10.75
C TRP A 339 -14.79 18.13 -9.72
N SER A 340 -14.81 19.24 -8.98
CA SER A 340 -13.82 19.52 -7.93
C SER A 340 -13.88 18.50 -6.79
N GLY A 341 -15.09 18.01 -6.47
CA GLY A 341 -15.33 17.10 -5.36
C GLY A 341 -15.32 17.77 -3.98
N PHE A 342 -15.53 19.09 -3.90
CA PHE A 342 -15.68 19.77 -2.62
C PHE A 342 -16.95 19.31 -1.90
N PRO A 343 -16.86 19.02 -0.58
CA PRO A 343 -18.03 18.62 0.20
C PRO A 343 -19.03 19.76 0.34
N SER A 344 -20.30 19.44 0.62
CA SER A 344 -21.23 20.41 1.19
C SER A 344 -20.78 20.80 2.60
N GLU A 345 -21.15 22.01 3.05
CA GLU A 345 -20.73 22.58 4.34
C GLU A 345 -21.00 21.62 5.51
N ASP A 346 -22.17 20.97 5.52
CA ASP A 346 -22.58 20.03 6.57
C ASP A 346 -21.64 18.82 6.75
N PHE A 347 -20.92 18.42 5.71
CA PHE A 347 -20.07 17.21 5.72
C PHE A 347 -18.59 17.50 5.55
N ALA A 348 -18.21 18.78 5.49
CA ALA A 348 -16.82 19.18 5.36
C ALA A 348 -15.94 18.61 6.49
N PRO A 349 -16.33 18.60 7.78
CA PRO A 349 -15.48 18.05 8.84
C PRO A 349 -15.21 16.55 8.66
N LEU A 350 -16.24 15.75 8.36
CA LEU A 350 -16.11 14.30 8.17
C LEU A 350 -15.25 13.98 6.94
N TYR A 351 -15.47 14.73 5.86
CA TYR A 351 -14.73 14.63 4.61
C TYR A 351 -13.24 14.90 4.82
N TRP A 352 -12.90 16.02 5.45
CA TRP A 352 -11.51 16.43 5.66
C TRP A 352 -10.82 15.58 6.72
N ALA A 353 -11.51 15.16 7.77
CA ALA A 353 -10.99 14.23 8.75
C ALA A 353 -10.61 12.89 8.09
N TRP A 354 -11.47 12.36 7.22
CA TRP A 354 -11.17 11.13 6.47
C TRP A 354 -9.99 11.33 5.51
N PHE A 355 -9.98 12.45 4.78
CA PHE A 355 -8.90 12.78 3.86
C PHE A 355 -7.55 12.85 4.59
N ALA A 356 -7.48 13.56 5.72
CA ALA A 356 -6.26 13.70 6.53
C ALA A 356 -5.84 12.38 7.17
N ALA A 357 -6.78 11.66 7.79
CA ALA A 357 -6.54 10.36 8.42
C ALA A 357 -5.88 9.36 7.45
N LYS A 358 -6.40 9.27 6.22
CA LYS A 358 -5.87 8.39 5.18
C LYS A 358 -4.43 8.73 4.77
N ARG A 359 -3.96 9.95 5.03
CA ARG A 359 -2.61 10.43 4.69
C ARG A 359 -1.59 10.26 5.79
N LEU A 360 -2.02 9.96 7.02
CA LEU A 360 -1.11 9.76 8.14
C LEU A 360 0.04 8.80 7.80
N PRO A 361 -0.16 7.65 7.11
CA PRO A 361 0.94 6.74 6.76
C PRO A 361 2.00 7.34 5.84
N MET A 362 1.76 8.49 5.20
CA MET A 362 2.80 9.21 4.44
C MET A 362 3.86 9.83 5.33
N LEU A 363 3.55 10.08 6.60
CA LEU A 363 4.46 10.68 7.57
C LEU A 363 5.50 9.68 8.11
N SER A 364 5.41 8.39 7.74
CA SER A 364 6.36 7.35 8.16
C SER A 364 7.81 7.74 7.88
N HIS A 365 8.74 7.38 8.76
CA HIS A 365 10.16 7.80 8.65
C HIS A 365 11.15 6.76 9.17
#